data_AF-A0A7C7M8D1-F1
#
_entry.id   AF-A0A7C7M8D1-F1
#
_cell.length_a   1.000
_cell.length_b   1.000
_cell.length_c   1.000
_cell.angle_alpha   90.00
_cell.angle_beta   90.00
_cell.angle_gamma   90.00
#
_symmetry.space_group_name_H-M   'P 1'
#
loop_
_entity.id
_entity.type
_entity.pdbx_description
1 polymer ?
#
loop_
_entity_poly.entity_id
_entity_poly.type
_entity_poly.pdbx_seq_one_letter_code
_entity_poly.pdbx_strand_id
1 'polypeptide(L)'
;MVSNRQPYIHEFVEGELRYVVPSGGVTTALDPIMQECGGTWVAYGGGKGDWYAVDDKNRIMVPPDDPAYTLRLVWLTEAEEQGYYDGFSNTALWPLCHNAYTEPVFNLDDWETYKSVNQEFARHVLDEIGGQPAAVFTQDYHLAMLPRLIREADPDIITGQFWHIPWPNPEIFRICPWQDELLDGLLGNDMLGFHIGDHCNNFLDTVSRTLTSRVDHEYSRISYKDELTVVRPFPISVDFEQINQDAEGQYVDEEMDRLTDELNLGGKLIGLGIDRIDYTKGIPHRFRAMGRFLEKYPEYIGKVVLVQAGVISRIQVDAYQQLSAQIEELLEEINGKFGRDGWLPIIYMPTDLPDVTLMALRRMARFCVVSSLHDGMNLVAKEYVASRFDEDGVLILSPFTGAAQELTDALIVNPYAIEQFADAIHQAVEMPYEERRFRMVQMREIVRENNIYKWAALMVEDLMQGARRSRRPVRTR
;
A
#
# COMPACT_ATOMS: atom_id res chain seq x y z
N MET A 1 8.48 -0.94 -16.27
CA MET A 1 8.20 -1.05 -14.81
C MET A 1 8.36 -2.50 -14.36
N VAL A 2 8.71 -2.75 -13.09
CA VAL A 2 8.84 -4.11 -12.54
C VAL A 2 8.23 -4.17 -11.14
N SER A 3 7.36 -5.14 -10.87
CA SER A 3 6.76 -5.33 -9.55
C SER A 3 6.52 -6.80 -9.25
N ASN A 4 6.28 -7.14 -7.98
CA ASN A 4 5.82 -8.48 -7.64
C ASN A 4 4.39 -8.73 -8.15
N ARG A 5 3.44 -7.85 -7.84
CA ARG A 5 2.03 -8.03 -8.25
C ARG A 5 1.78 -7.51 -9.66
N GLN A 6 1.04 -8.28 -10.46
CA GLN A 6 0.54 -7.87 -11.77
C GLN A 6 -0.78 -7.07 -11.66
N PRO A 7 -1.08 -6.18 -12.64
CA PRO A 7 -2.29 -5.36 -12.66
C PRO A 7 -3.54 -6.07 -13.19
N TYR A 8 -3.39 -7.15 -13.97
CA TYR A 8 -4.49 -7.95 -14.51
C TYR A 8 -4.18 -9.43 -14.28
N ILE A 9 -5.12 -10.16 -13.68
CA ILE A 9 -5.00 -11.59 -13.38
C ILE A 9 -6.01 -12.35 -14.22
N HIS A 10 -5.57 -13.34 -14.99
CA HIS A 10 -6.47 -14.19 -15.77
C HIS A 10 -6.80 -15.48 -15.02
N GLU A 11 -8.08 -15.83 -15.03
CA GLU A 11 -8.64 -17.01 -14.38
C GLU A 11 -9.65 -17.70 -15.30
N PHE A 12 -9.83 -19.00 -15.09
CA PHE A 12 -10.92 -19.73 -15.76
C PHE A 12 -12.19 -19.66 -14.92
N VAL A 13 -13.21 -19.00 -15.47
CA VAL A 13 -14.55 -18.93 -14.88
C VAL A 13 -15.50 -19.67 -15.81
N GLU A 14 -16.07 -20.78 -15.32
CA GLU A 14 -16.99 -21.63 -16.09
C GLU A 14 -16.41 -22.16 -17.42
N GLY A 15 -15.08 -22.31 -17.49
CA GLY A 15 -14.36 -22.77 -18.69
C GLY A 15 -14.02 -21.66 -19.69
N GLU A 16 -14.40 -20.42 -19.41
CA GLU A 16 -14.00 -19.24 -20.18
C GLU A 16 -12.84 -18.52 -19.49
N LEU A 17 -11.88 -18.05 -20.27
CA LEU A 17 -10.81 -17.19 -19.77
C LEU A 17 -11.39 -15.81 -19.48
N ARG A 18 -11.36 -15.39 -18.22
CA ARG A 18 -11.75 -14.05 -17.78
C ARG A 18 -10.58 -13.41 -17.05
N TYR A 19 -10.62 -12.09 -16.93
CA TYR A 19 -9.62 -11.36 -16.15
C TYR A 19 -10.28 -10.63 -14.99
N VAL A 20 -9.50 -10.41 -13.93
CA VAL A 20 -9.87 -9.59 -12.78
C VAL A 20 -8.75 -8.59 -12.49
N VAL A 21 -9.13 -7.41 -12.03
CA VAL A 21 -8.20 -6.40 -11.51
C VAL A 21 -8.06 -6.63 -10.01
N PRO A 22 -6.86 -6.90 -9.48
CA PRO A 22 -6.68 -7.21 -8.07
C PRO A 22 -6.85 -5.96 -7.21
N SER A 23 -7.49 -6.13 -6.04
CA SER A 23 -7.70 -5.10 -5.02
C SER A 23 -6.39 -4.78 -4.25
N GLY A 24 -5.45 -4.13 -4.94
CA GLY A 24 -4.14 -3.74 -4.41
C GLY A 24 -3.82 -2.27 -4.67
N GLY A 25 -3.55 -1.51 -3.60
CA GLY A 25 -3.33 -0.06 -3.70
C GLY A 25 -2.15 0.34 -4.61
N VAL A 26 -1.08 -0.46 -4.66
CA VAL A 26 0.09 -0.17 -5.52
C VAL A 26 -0.22 -0.44 -7.00
N THR A 27 -0.80 -1.60 -7.34
CA THR A 27 -1.11 -1.92 -8.74
C THR A 27 -2.18 -0.99 -9.30
N THR A 28 -3.22 -0.70 -8.50
CA THR A 28 -4.31 0.23 -8.87
C THR A 28 -3.79 1.65 -9.09
N ALA A 29 -2.84 2.10 -8.26
CA ALA A 29 -2.23 3.42 -8.43
C ALA A 29 -1.29 3.50 -9.65
N LEU A 30 -0.60 2.41 -9.99
CA LEU A 30 0.41 2.39 -11.05
C LEU A 30 -0.15 2.11 -12.46
N ASP A 31 -1.30 1.44 -12.55
CA ASP A 31 -1.90 1.07 -13.82
C ASP A 31 -2.24 2.27 -14.73
N PRO A 32 -2.94 3.33 -14.25
CA PRO A 32 -3.19 4.53 -15.06
C PRO A 32 -1.90 5.18 -15.59
N ILE A 33 -0.83 5.17 -14.80
CA ILE A 33 0.47 5.73 -15.22
C ILE A 33 1.05 4.92 -16.38
N MET A 34 0.95 3.59 -16.35
CA MET A 34 1.43 2.73 -17.44
C MET A 34 0.59 2.83 -18.70
N GLN A 35 -0.74 3.00 -18.57
CA GLN A 35 -1.61 3.24 -19.72
C GLN A 35 -1.23 4.52 -20.47
N GLU A 36 -0.88 5.59 -19.74
CA GLU A 36 -0.44 6.86 -20.32
C GLU A 36 1.00 6.82 -20.87
N CYS A 37 1.92 6.15 -20.17
CA CYS A 37 3.35 6.14 -20.53
C CYS A 37 3.72 5.07 -21.57
N GLY A 38 2.95 3.98 -21.64
CA GLY A 38 3.28 2.79 -22.41
C GLY A 38 4.49 2.01 -21.88
N GLY A 39 5.07 1.17 -22.74
CA GLY A 39 6.24 0.34 -22.42
C GLY A 39 5.87 -1.04 -21.87
N THR A 40 6.81 -1.66 -21.14
CA THR A 40 6.63 -3.01 -20.60
C THR A 40 6.58 -3.01 -19.07
N TRP A 41 5.57 -3.67 -18.51
CA TRP A 41 5.47 -4.02 -17.10
C TRP A 41 5.86 -5.49 -16.91
N VAL A 42 6.95 -5.76 -16.21
CA VAL A 42 7.34 -7.13 -15.82
C VAL A 42 6.79 -7.46 -14.43
N ALA A 43 6.01 -8.53 -14.28
CA ALA A 43 5.41 -8.92 -12.99
C ALA A 43 5.30 -10.44 -12.81
N TYR A 44 5.10 -10.92 -11.58
CA TYR A 44 4.78 -12.33 -11.35
C TYR A 44 3.36 -12.66 -11.84
N GLY A 45 3.25 -13.70 -12.65
CA GLY A 45 1.98 -14.26 -13.14
C GLY A 45 1.38 -15.24 -12.14
N GLY A 46 0.44 -14.77 -11.33
CA GLY A 46 -0.17 -15.55 -10.25
C GLY A 46 -1.52 -16.18 -10.60
N GLY A 47 -2.10 -15.86 -11.76
CA GLY A 47 -3.39 -16.36 -12.20
C GLY A 47 -3.27 -17.69 -12.92
N LYS A 48 -4.19 -18.63 -12.64
CA LYS A 48 -4.16 -19.95 -13.30
C LYS A 48 -4.44 -19.87 -14.81
N GLY A 49 -5.17 -18.84 -15.22
CA GLY A 49 -5.47 -18.55 -16.62
C GLY A 49 -4.35 -17.82 -17.36
N ASP A 50 -3.38 -17.22 -16.66
CA ASP A 50 -2.37 -16.34 -17.28
C ASP A 50 -1.54 -17.07 -18.34
N TRP A 51 -1.22 -18.35 -18.12
CA TRP A 51 -0.51 -19.21 -19.08
C TRP A 51 -1.19 -19.32 -20.45
N TYR A 52 -2.51 -19.11 -20.50
CA TYR A 52 -3.31 -19.20 -21.72
C TYR A 52 -3.57 -17.84 -22.35
N ALA A 53 -3.27 -16.76 -21.63
CA ALA A 53 -3.48 -15.39 -22.08
C ALA A 53 -2.25 -14.81 -22.81
N VAL A 54 -1.06 -15.33 -22.48
CA VAL A 54 0.22 -14.78 -22.99
C VAL A 54 0.70 -15.41 -24.29
N ASP A 55 1.59 -14.70 -24.99
CA ASP A 55 2.35 -15.18 -26.14
C ASP A 55 3.53 -16.10 -25.76
N ASP A 56 4.32 -16.52 -26.75
CA ASP A 56 5.49 -17.39 -26.59
C ASP A 56 6.65 -16.77 -25.79
N LYS A 57 6.58 -15.47 -25.51
CA LYS A 57 7.53 -14.71 -24.68
C LYS A 57 6.96 -14.32 -23.32
N ASN A 58 5.82 -14.92 -22.95
CA ASN A 58 5.06 -14.62 -21.75
C ASN A 58 4.54 -13.17 -21.71
N ARG A 59 4.15 -12.61 -22.86
CA ARG A 59 3.64 -11.24 -22.96
C ARG A 59 2.16 -11.21 -23.30
N ILE A 60 1.47 -10.20 -22.79
CA ILE A 60 0.08 -9.87 -23.14
C ILE A 60 -0.06 -8.35 -23.20
N MET A 61 -0.90 -7.85 -24.10
CA MET A 61 -1.25 -6.43 -24.14
C MET A 61 -2.40 -6.16 -23.16
N VAL A 62 -2.28 -5.08 -22.38
CA VAL A 62 -3.24 -4.74 -21.31
C VAL A 62 -3.54 -3.23 -21.30
N PRO A 63 -4.69 -2.79 -20.77
CA PRO A 63 -5.85 -3.60 -20.34
C PRO A 63 -6.42 -4.49 -21.46
N PRO A 64 -6.99 -5.67 -21.18
CA PRO A 64 -7.51 -6.57 -22.23
C PRO A 64 -8.57 -5.93 -23.14
N ASP A 65 -9.37 -5.00 -22.60
CA ASP A 65 -10.46 -4.35 -23.33
C ASP A 65 -10.00 -3.13 -24.16
N ASP A 66 -8.92 -2.46 -23.74
CA ASP A 66 -8.31 -1.32 -24.46
C ASP A 66 -6.79 -1.35 -24.32
N PRO A 67 -6.08 -2.13 -25.16
CA PRO A 67 -4.68 -2.44 -24.89
C PRO A 67 -3.74 -1.25 -25.11
N ALA A 68 -3.11 -0.79 -24.04
CA ALA A 68 -2.26 0.41 -23.99
C ALA A 68 -0.76 0.10 -23.81
N TYR A 69 -0.41 -0.99 -23.10
CA TYR A 69 0.98 -1.35 -22.83
C TYR A 69 1.18 -2.87 -22.75
N THR A 70 2.44 -3.33 -22.68
CA THR A 70 2.77 -4.76 -22.60
C THR A 70 2.96 -5.19 -21.14
N LEU A 71 2.25 -6.23 -20.70
CA LEU A 71 2.52 -6.97 -19.48
C LEU A 71 3.34 -8.21 -19.82
N ARG A 72 4.48 -8.40 -19.15
CA ARG A 72 5.35 -9.58 -19.28
C ARG A 72 5.37 -10.34 -17.97
N LEU A 73 5.05 -11.62 -18.02
CA LEU A 73 4.94 -12.46 -16.83
C LEU A 73 6.22 -13.23 -16.53
N VAL A 74 6.54 -13.27 -15.26
CA VAL A 74 7.56 -14.12 -14.63
C VAL A 74 6.83 -15.24 -13.92
N TRP A 75 7.28 -16.46 -14.13
CA TRP A 75 6.66 -17.65 -13.54
C TRP A 75 7.48 -18.10 -12.35
N LEU A 76 6.80 -18.34 -11.23
CA LEU A 76 7.41 -18.91 -10.03
C LEU A 76 6.79 -20.28 -9.77
N THR A 77 7.60 -21.21 -9.30
CA THR A 77 7.12 -22.47 -8.73
C THR A 77 6.48 -22.21 -7.37
N GLU A 78 5.65 -23.14 -6.89
CA GLU A 78 5.03 -23.06 -5.56
C GLU A 78 6.07 -22.93 -4.43
N ALA A 79 7.21 -23.63 -4.57
CA ALA A 79 8.31 -23.53 -3.60
C ALA A 79 8.99 -22.15 -3.65
N GLU A 80 9.14 -21.55 -4.83
CA GLU A 80 9.66 -20.19 -4.96
C GLU A 80 8.68 -19.17 -4.38
N GLU A 81 7.38 -19.28 -4.67
CA GLU A 81 6.36 -18.41 -4.08
C GLU A 81 6.37 -18.50 -2.55
N GLN A 82 6.44 -19.72 -2.01
CA GLN A 82 6.51 -19.95 -0.57
C GLN A 82 7.75 -19.31 0.05
N GLY A 83 8.95 -19.56 -0.48
CA GLY A 83 10.20 -19.06 0.11
C GLY A 83 10.43 -17.56 -0.09
N TYR A 84 10.10 -17.02 -1.27
CA TYR A 84 10.31 -15.61 -1.60
C TYR A 84 9.17 -14.70 -1.14
N TYR A 85 7.90 -15.04 -1.41
CA TYR A 85 6.77 -14.16 -1.12
C TYR A 85 6.27 -14.34 0.31
N ASP A 86 5.88 -15.55 0.69
CA ASP A 86 5.38 -15.81 2.05
C ASP A 86 6.50 -15.80 3.09
N GLY A 87 7.65 -16.41 2.79
CA GLY A 87 8.85 -16.46 3.63
C GLY A 87 9.53 -15.10 3.72
N PHE A 88 10.53 -14.84 2.89
CA PHE A 88 11.41 -13.69 3.08
C PHE A 88 10.68 -12.34 2.98
N SER A 89 9.81 -12.16 1.99
CA SER A 89 9.12 -10.87 1.80
C SER A 89 8.13 -10.59 2.94
N ASN A 90 7.23 -11.52 3.26
CA ASN A 90 6.12 -11.24 4.19
C ASN A 90 6.35 -11.69 5.64
N THR A 91 7.28 -12.63 5.88
CA THR A 91 7.64 -13.09 7.23
C THR A 91 8.94 -12.46 7.74
N ALA A 92 9.85 -12.01 6.86
CA ALA A 92 11.05 -11.26 7.27
C ALA A 92 10.94 -9.74 7.02
N LEU A 93 10.89 -9.30 5.75
CA LEU A 93 11.00 -7.88 5.41
C LEU A 93 9.78 -7.05 5.87
N TRP A 94 8.57 -7.57 5.69
CA TRP A 94 7.36 -6.87 6.10
C TRP A 94 7.35 -6.53 7.61
N PRO A 95 7.49 -7.49 8.54
CA PRO A 95 7.59 -7.16 9.97
C PRO A 95 8.86 -6.38 10.34
N LEU A 96 10.00 -6.60 9.66
CA LEU A 96 11.21 -5.81 9.89
C LEU A 96 10.99 -4.31 9.62
N CYS A 97 10.23 -4.00 8.59
CA CYS A 97 9.99 -2.62 8.16
C CYS A 97 8.78 -1.99 8.85
N HIS A 98 7.86 -2.81 9.39
CA HIS A 98 6.70 -2.36 10.13
C HIS A 98 6.87 -2.59 11.63
N ASN A 99 7.08 -1.51 12.39
CA ASN A 99 7.15 -1.51 13.87
C ASN A 99 5.79 -1.79 14.55
N ALA A 100 5.13 -2.89 14.17
CA ALA A 100 3.82 -3.32 14.65
C ALA A 100 3.92 -4.47 15.68
N TYR A 101 5.07 -4.62 16.33
CA TYR A 101 5.35 -5.62 17.38
C TYR A 101 5.22 -7.09 16.92
N THR A 102 5.31 -7.35 15.63
CA THR A 102 5.49 -8.70 15.07
C THR A 102 6.97 -8.94 14.84
N GLU A 103 7.51 -10.01 15.40
CA GLU A 103 8.93 -10.36 15.23
C GLU A 103 9.18 -10.86 13.80
N PRO A 104 10.19 -10.33 13.08
CA PRO A 104 10.59 -10.87 11.79
C PRO A 104 11.29 -12.23 11.95
N VAL A 105 10.95 -13.18 11.07
CA VAL A 105 11.59 -14.51 11.04
C VAL A 105 12.57 -14.57 9.88
N PHE A 106 13.85 -14.76 10.19
CA PHE A 106 14.91 -14.89 9.20
C PHE A 106 15.25 -16.37 8.96
N ASN A 107 14.94 -16.86 7.76
CA ASN A 107 15.28 -18.21 7.32
C ASN A 107 16.25 -18.13 6.13
N LEU A 108 17.31 -18.96 6.16
CA LEU A 108 18.34 -18.97 5.13
C LEU A 108 17.82 -19.48 3.78
N ASP A 109 16.99 -20.52 3.77
CA ASP A 109 16.44 -21.09 2.54
C ASP A 109 15.49 -20.10 1.85
N ASP A 110 14.69 -19.36 2.65
CA ASP A 110 13.83 -18.28 2.16
C ASP A 110 14.67 -17.13 1.56
N TRP A 111 15.80 -16.79 2.19
CA TRP A 111 16.74 -15.78 1.66
C TRP A 111 17.39 -16.21 0.34
N GLU A 112 17.85 -17.46 0.24
CA GLU A 112 18.41 -17.98 -1.01
C GLU A 112 17.36 -18.01 -2.12
N THR A 113 16.12 -18.39 -1.78
CA THR A 113 14.97 -18.31 -2.70
C THR A 113 14.71 -16.87 -3.13
N TYR A 114 14.74 -15.91 -2.21
CA TYR A 114 14.54 -14.49 -2.50
C TYR A 114 15.57 -13.95 -3.50
N LYS A 115 16.84 -14.32 -3.34
CA LYS A 115 17.90 -13.99 -4.30
C LYS A 115 17.67 -14.64 -5.66
N SER A 116 17.33 -15.93 -5.69
CA SER A 116 17.06 -16.68 -6.93
C SER A 116 15.91 -16.04 -7.72
N VAL A 117 14.82 -15.68 -7.05
CA VAL A 117 13.68 -15.02 -7.69
C VAL A 117 14.07 -13.64 -8.22
N ASN A 118 14.84 -12.84 -7.47
CA ASN A 118 15.33 -11.55 -7.97
C ASN A 118 16.23 -11.70 -9.22
N GLN A 119 17.03 -12.77 -9.30
CA GLN A 119 17.82 -13.10 -10.51
C GLN A 119 16.94 -13.45 -11.70
N GLU A 120 15.85 -14.19 -11.48
CA GLU A 120 14.89 -14.53 -12.53
C GLU A 120 14.16 -13.28 -13.07
N PHE A 121 13.74 -12.38 -12.17
CA PHE A 121 13.22 -11.07 -12.59
C PHE A 121 14.26 -10.28 -13.40
N ALA A 122 15.52 -10.25 -12.96
CA ALA A 122 16.59 -9.57 -13.69
C ALA A 122 16.77 -10.14 -15.11
N ARG A 123 16.72 -11.47 -15.26
CA ARG A 123 16.80 -12.15 -16.56
C ARG A 123 15.67 -11.72 -17.50
N HIS A 124 14.44 -11.67 -17.01
CA HIS A 124 13.27 -11.24 -17.79
C HIS A 124 13.36 -9.77 -18.19
N VAL A 125 13.80 -8.90 -17.27
CA VAL A 125 13.98 -7.47 -17.54
C VAL A 125 15.06 -7.24 -18.61
N LEU A 126 16.22 -7.88 -18.49
CA LEU A 126 17.33 -7.72 -19.43
C LEU A 126 16.98 -8.26 -20.82
N ASP A 127 16.27 -9.40 -20.90
CA ASP A 127 15.78 -9.93 -22.17
C ASP A 127 14.77 -8.99 -22.85
N GLU A 128 13.91 -8.33 -22.07
CA GLU A 128 12.97 -7.33 -22.60
C GLU A 128 13.68 -6.11 -23.16
N ILE A 129 14.71 -5.63 -22.46
CA ILE A 129 15.51 -4.46 -22.87
C ILE A 129 16.28 -4.75 -24.15
N GLY A 130 16.78 -5.98 -24.33
CA GLY A 130 17.46 -6.39 -25.56
C GLY A 130 18.71 -5.56 -25.91
N GLY A 131 19.39 -5.01 -24.89
CA GLY A 131 20.57 -4.16 -25.04
C GLY A 131 20.29 -2.73 -25.55
N GLN A 132 19.04 -2.28 -25.52
CA GLN A 132 18.69 -0.90 -25.84
C GLN A 132 18.82 0.02 -24.61
N PRO A 133 19.05 1.33 -24.80
CA PRO A 133 18.95 2.29 -23.71
C PRO A 133 17.57 2.20 -23.06
N ALA A 134 17.53 1.93 -21.76
CA ALA A 134 16.28 1.73 -21.02
C ALA A 134 16.34 2.37 -19.63
N ALA A 135 15.16 2.68 -19.11
CA ALA A 135 14.96 3.02 -17.71
C ALA A 135 14.09 1.92 -17.06
N VAL A 136 14.58 1.35 -15.97
CA VAL A 136 13.87 0.34 -15.19
C VAL A 136 13.39 0.97 -13.90
N PHE A 137 12.07 0.93 -13.71
CA PHE A 137 11.44 1.41 -12.50
C PHE A 137 10.90 0.23 -11.68
N THR A 138 11.60 -0.11 -10.61
CA THR A 138 11.33 -1.24 -9.72
C THR A 138 10.38 -0.83 -8.59
N GLN A 139 9.43 -1.69 -8.27
CA GLN A 139 8.46 -1.45 -7.21
C GLN A 139 8.71 -2.38 -6.02
N ASP A 140 8.90 -1.72 -4.88
CA ASP A 140 8.71 -2.26 -3.55
C ASP A 140 9.76 -3.26 -3.03
N TYR A 141 9.56 -3.69 -1.78
CA TYR A 141 10.48 -4.50 -0.98
C TYR A 141 10.74 -5.91 -1.49
N HIS A 142 9.89 -6.43 -2.38
CA HIS A 142 10.07 -7.77 -2.94
C HIS A 142 11.29 -7.84 -3.89
N LEU A 143 11.67 -6.71 -4.48
CA LEU A 143 12.68 -6.67 -5.54
C LEU A 143 13.89 -5.81 -5.14
N ALA A 144 14.35 -5.93 -3.88
CA ALA A 144 15.44 -5.11 -3.34
C ALA A 144 16.79 -5.38 -4.02
N MET A 145 17.01 -6.59 -4.55
CA MET A 145 18.28 -7.00 -5.18
C MET A 145 18.34 -6.68 -6.67
N LEU A 146 17.18 -6.57 -7.31
CA LEU A 146 17.04 -6.36 -8.76
C LEU A 146 17.88 -5.19 -9.31
N PRO A 147 17.94 -3.99 -8.69
CA PRO A 147 18.69 -2.87 -9.24
C PRO A 147 20.18 -3.14 -9.40
N ARG A 148 20.81 -3.79 -8.42
CA ARG A 148 22.23 -4.19 -8.47
C ARG A 148 22.48 -5.20 -9.59
N LEU A 149 21.61 -6.21 -9.72
CA LEU A 149 21.72 -7.23 -10.77
C LEU A 149 21.63 -6.62 -12.18
N ILE A 150 20.74 -5.65 -12.38
CA ILE A 150 20.63 -4.93 -13.66
C ILE A 150 21.88 -4.11 -13.93
N ARG A 151 22.37 -3.36 -12.92
CA ARG A 151 23.54 -2.48 -13.07
C ARG A 151 24.83 -3.25 -13.38
N GLU A 152 25.00 -4.43 -12.80
CA GLU A 152 26.14 -5.31 -13.09
C GLU A 152 26.09 -5.89 -14.51
N ALA A 153 24.89 -6.13 -15.03
CA ALA A 153 24.71 -6.59 -16.41
C ALA A 153 24.92 -5.48 -17.43
N ASP A 154 24.39 -4.28 -17.16
CA ASP A 154 24.56 -3.11 -18.01
C ASP A 154 24.49 -1.80 -17.18
N PRO A 155 25.63 -1.12 -16.96
CA PRO A 155 25.68 0.11 -16.17
C PRO A 155 25.03 1.33 -16.87
N ASP A 156 24.72 1.23 -18.17
CA ASP A 156 24.04 2.29 -18.93
C ASP A 156 22.52 2.27 -18.77
N ILE A 157 21.94 1.21 -18.20
CA ILE A 157 20.53 1.17 -17.81
C ILE A 157 20.29 2.10 -16.63
N ILE A 158 19.29 2.98 -16.75
CA ILE A 158 18.88 3.86 -15.66
C ILE A 158 17.99 3.06 -14.70
N THR A 159 18.34 3.01 -13.42
CA THR A 159 17.56 2.24 -12.43
C THR A 159 16.96 3.18 -11.38
N GLY A 160 15.65 3.11 -11.22
CA GLY A 160 14.92 3.76 -10.13
C GLY A 160 14.11 2.73 -9.36
N GLN A 161 13.95 2.93 -8.06
CA GLN A 161 13.06 2.12 -7.25
C GLN A 161 12.21 2.98 -6.33
N PHE A 162 10.98 2.56 -6.10
CA PHE A 162 10.13 3.12 -5.07
C PHE A 162 9.81 2.09 -3.99
N TRP A 163 10.04 2.45 -2.73
CA TRP A 163 9.79 1.61 -1.56
C TRP A 163 8.47 2.03 -0.90
N HIS A 164 7.42 1.19 -1.01
CA HIS A 164 6.04 1.55 -0.65
C HIS A 164 5.70 1.29 0.82
N ILE A 165 6.51 0.50 1.51
CA ILE A 165 6.35 0.28 2.95
C ILE A 165 7.20 1.29 3.74
N PRO A 166 7.05 1.40 5.06
CA PRO A 166 7.96 2.22 5.84
C PRO A 166 9.41 1.74 5.72
N TRP A 167 10.36 2.65 5.96
CA TRP A 167 11.75 2.26 6.21
C TRP A 167 12.04 2.37 7.71
N PRO A 168 12.49 1.28 8.37
CA PRO A 168 12.70 1.27 9.80
C PRO A 168 13.95 2.08 10.18
N ASN A 169 14.03 2.49 11.45
CA ASN A 169 15.25 3.13 11.93
C ASN A 169 16.45 2.14 11.91
N PRO A 170 17.69 2.64 11.97
CA PRO A 170 18.87 1.78 11.87
C PRO A 170 18.99 0.70 12.95
N GLU A 171 18.50 0.97 14.17
CA GLU A 171 18.58 0.00 15.27
C GLU A 171 17.66 -1.20 15.05
N ILE A 172 16.53 -1.00 14.38
CA ILE A 172 15.62 -2.08 14.01
C ILE A 172 16.17 -2.80 12.78
N PHE A 173 16.63 -2.08 11.76
CA PHE A 173 17.14 -2.71 10.55
C PHE A 173 18.34 -3.63 10.81
N ARG A 174 19.22 -3.28 11.77
CA ARG A 174 20.45 -4.03 12.06
C ARG A 174 20.23 -5.48 12.48
N ILE A 175 19.00 -5.87 12.87
CA ILE A 175 18.69 -7.26 13.24
C ILE A 175 18.64 -8.17 12.00
N CYS A 176 18.50 -7.61 10.80
CA CYS A 176 18.54 -8.36 9.55
C CYS A 176 19.94 -8.97 9.33
N PRO A 177 20.05 -10.30 9.18
CA PRO A 177 21.34 -10.96 8.95
C PRO A 177 22.00 -10.54 7.62
N TRP A 178 21.20 -10.17 6.62
CA TRP A 178 21.62 -9.87 5.24
C TRP A 178 21.55 -8.38 4.91
N GLN A 179 21.72 -7.52 5.92
CA GLN A 179 21.63 -6.07 5.77
C GLN A 179 22.59 -5.53 4.70
N ASP A 180 23.83 -6.03 4.63
CA ASP A 180 24.83 -5.55 3.68
C ASP A 180 24.40 -5.84 2.23
N GLU A 181 23.89 -7.04 1.97
CA GLU A 181 23.45 -7.50 0.65
C GLU A 181 22.19 -6.76 0.20
N LEU A 182 21.22 -6.57 1.10
CA LEU A 182 19.99 -5.81 0.80
C LEU A 182 20.31 -4.35 0.47
N LEU A 183 21.17 -3.71 1.26
CA LEU A 183 21.57 -2.32 1.00
C LEU A 183 22.40 -2.21 -0.29
N ASP A 184 23.29 -3.16 -0.59
CA ASP A 184 24.01 -3.20 -1.88
C ASP A 184 23.05 -3.34 -3.07
N GLY A 185 22.02 -4.17 -2.93
CA GLY A 185 20.90 -4.32 -3.86
C GLY A 185 20.22 -2.98 -4.16
N LEU A 186 19.77 -2.30 -3.10
CA LEU A 186 19.05 -1.03 -3.18
C LEU A 186 19.93 0.11 -3.71
N LEU A 187 21.22 0.12 -3.38
CA LEU A 187 22.21 1.08 -3.89
C LEU A 187 22.64 0.80 -5.33
N GLY A 188 22.10 -0.25 -5.97
CA GLY A 188 22.15 -0.41 -7.42
C GLY A 188 21.23 0.57 -8.18
N ASN A 189 20.44 1.39 -7.49
CA ASN A 189 19.60 2.43 -8.09
C ASN A 189 20.37 3.74 -8.34
N ASP A 190 20.06 4.43 -9.45
CA ASP A 190 20.35 5.86 -9.61
C ASP A 190 19.49 6.71 -8.67
N MET A 191 18.23 6.27 -8.42
CA MET A 191 17.30 6.93 -7.50
C MET A 191 16.49 5.94 -6.67
N LEU A 192 16.41 6.16 -5.36
CA LEU A 192 15.53 5.45 -4.45
C LEU A 192 14.50 6.41 -3.84
N GLY A 193 13.23 6.12 -4.07
CA GLY A 193 12.08 6.89 -3.57
C GLY A 193 11.44 6.23 -2.34
N PHE A 194 10.99 7.06 -1.40
CA PHE A 194 10.18 6.67 -0.24
C PHE A 194 8.95 7.57 -0.11
N HIS A 195 7.97 7.24 0.72
CA HIS A 195 6.81 8.10 0.91
C HIS A 195 7.09 9.43 1.62
N ILE A 196 7.85 9.40 2.71
CA ILE A 196 8.04 10.57 3.59
C ILE A 196 9.52 10.80 3.90
N GLY A 197 9.85 12.03 4.29
CA GLY A 197 11.24 12.43 4.58
C GLY A 197 11.89 11.61 5.70
N ASP A 198 11.12 11.19 6.71
CA ASP A 198 11.66 10.38 7.81
C ASP A 198 12.14 9.00 7.33
N HIS A 199 11.46 8.38 6.37
CA HIS A 199 11.91 7.12 5.76
C HIS A 199 13.22 7.33 4.98
N CYS A 200 13.34 8.45 4.26
CA CYS A 200 14.60 8.80 3.59
C CYS A 200 15.74 8.98 4.58
N ASN A 201 15.52 9.71 5.67
CA ASN A 201 16.52 9.95 6.70
C ASN A 201 16.95 8.65 7.38
N ASN A 202 15.98 7.79 7.73
CA ASN A 202 16.27 6.48 8.31
C ASN A 202 17.11 5.62 7.33
N PHE A 203 16.81 5.63 6.03
CA PHE A 203 17.59 4.90 5.03
C PHE A 203 19.04 5.41 4.93
N LEU A 204 19.22 6.73 4.85
CA LEU A 204 20.54 7.37 4.83
C LEU A 204 21.36 6.98 6.08
N ASP A 205 20.74 7.04 7.26
CA ASP A 205 21.38 6.67 8.53
C ASP A 205 21.73 5.17 8.58
N THR A 206 20.84 4.31 8.08
CA THR A 206 21.08 2.86 8.00
C THR A 206 22.30 2.58 7.12
N VAL A 207 22.33 3.16 5.91
CA VAL A 207 23.45 2.98 4.99
C VAL A 207 24.76 3.53 5.58
N SER A 208 24.73 4.70 6.23
CA SER A 208 25.92 5.29 6.84
C SER A 208 26.51 4.45 7.98
N ARG A 209 25.68 3.67 8.70
CA ARG A 209 26.11 2.83 9.83
C ARG A 209 26.55 1.44 9.41
N THR A 210 25.95 0.91 8.36
CA THR A 210 26.16 -0.48 7.93
C THR A 210 27.27 -0.59 6.88
N LEU A 211 27.24 0.25 5.83
CA LEU A 211 28.16 0.15 4.70
C LEU A 211 29.29 1.17 4.78
N THR A 212 30.45 0.83 4.22
CA THR A 212 31.53 1.80 3.98
C THR A 212 31.15 2.69 2.78
N SER A 213 30.27 3.65 3.03
CA SER A 213 29.71 4.57 2.04
C SER A 213 29.98 6.03 2.45
N ARG A 214 29.81 6.97 1.51
CA ARG A 214 29.78 8.41 1.79
C ARG A 214 28.36 8.91 1.66
N VAL A 215 27.76 9.31 2.78
CA VAL A 215 26.39 9.83 2.81
C VAL A 215 26.42 11.35 2.96
N ASP A 216 25.72 12.03 2.06
CA ASP A 216 25.49 13.47 2.07
C ASP A 216 24.03 13.72 2.43
N HIS A 217 23.78 14.11 3.68
CA HIS A 217 22.42 14.35 4.18
C HIS A 217 21.80 15.63 3.62
N GLU A 218 22.60 16.66 3.29
CA GLU A 218 22.10 17.94 2.77
C GLU A 218 21.44 17.75 1.40
N TYR A 219 22.07 16.94 0.54
CA TYR A 219 21.55 16.65 -0.79
C TYR A 219 20.81 15.30 -0.88
N SER A 220 20.74 14.55 0.23
CA SER A 220 20.23 13.18 0.34
C SER A 220 20.80 12.28 -0.76
N ARG A 221 22.12 12.09 -0.73
CA ARG A 221 22.89 11.30 -1.70
C ARG A 221 23.80 10.31 -1.01
N ILE A 222 24.00 9.17 -1.65
CA ILE A 222 24.89 8.12 -1.17
C ILE A 222 25.88 7.81 -2.29
N SER A 223 27.17 7.87 -1.98
CA SER A 223 28.23 7.35 -2.85
C SER A 223 28.76 6.04 -2.30
N TYR A 224 28.64 4.97 -3.08
CA TYR A 224 29.04 3.62 -2.72
C TYR A 224 29.55 2.90 -3.96
N LYS A 225 30.71 2.22 -3.87
CA LYS A 225 31.40 1.60 -5.02
C LYS A 225 31.61 2.57 -6.22
N ASP A 226 31.92 3.84 -5.93
CA ASP A 226 32.03 4.94 -6.91
C ASP A 226 30.74 5.24 -7.72
N GLU A 227 29.61 4.68 -7.30
CA GLU A 227 28.28 4.93 -7.86
C GLU A 227 27.51 5.89 -6.94
N LEU A 228 26.59 6.66 -7.54
CA LEU A 228 25.78 7.64 -6.82
C LEU A 228 24.30 7.23 -6.84
N THR A 229 23.71 7.09 -5.66
CA THR A 229 22.26 6.93 -5.49
C THR A 229 21.67 8.20 -4.86
N VAL A 230 20.61 8.73 -5.47
CA VAL A 230 19.85 9.86 -4.93
C VAL A 230 18.64 9.33 -4.16
N VAL A 231 18.39 9.84 -2.96
CA VAL A 231 17.26 9.41 -2.11
C VAL A 231 16.25 10.56 -1.98
N ARG A 232 14.96 10.29 -2.23
CA ARG A 232 13.92 11.35 -2.26
C ARG A 232 12.57 10.90 -1.70
N PRO A 233 11.82 11.79 -1.04
CA PRO A 233 10.44 11.52 -0.66
C PRO A 233 9.48 11.85 -1.82
N PHE A 234 8.58 10.94 -2.14
CA PHE A 234 7.45 11.11 -3.03
C PHE A 234 6.20 10.48 -2.39
N PRO A 235 5.33 11.26 -1.75
CA PRO A 235 4.12 10.73 -1.14
C PRO A 235 3.17 10.23 -2.24
N ILE A 236 2.93 8.92 -2.29
CA ILE A 236 2.00 8.34 -3.28
C ILE A 236 0.58 8.79 -2.96
N SER A 237 -0.27 8.83 -3.98
CA SER A 237 -1.64 9.27 -3.85
C SER A 237 -2.56 8.49 -4.77
N VAL A 238 -3.77 8.99 -4.96
CA VAL A 238 -4.84 8.36 -5.73
C VAL A 238 -5.17 9.18 -6.97
N ASP A 239 -5.90 8.57 -7.90
CA ASP A 239 -6.61 9.33 -8.94
C ASP A 239 -7.83 10.01 -8.31
N PHE A 240 -7.61 11.26 -7.87
CA PHE A 240 -8.65 12.04 -7.20
C PHE A 240 -9.88 12.25 -8.10
N GLU A 241 -9.67 12.57 -9.38
CA GLU A 241 -10.80 12.96 -10.25
C GLU A 241 -11.64 11.75 -10.65
N GLN A 242 -11.00 10.62 -10.92
CA GLN A 242 -11.73 9.37 -11.19
C GLN A 242 -12.57 8.96 -9.98
N ILE A 243 -11.98 8.92 -8.78
CA ILE A 243 -12.70 8.57 -7.54
C ILE A 243 -13.84 9.56 -7.26
N ASN A 244 -13.62 10.85 -7.47
CA ASN A 244 -14.65 11.86 -7.26
C ASN A 244 -15.83 11.65 -8.22
N GLN A 245 -15.57 11.43 -9.51
CA GLN A 245 -16.60 11.20 -10.51
C GLN A 245 -17.36 9.90 -10.27
N ASP A 246 -16.65 8.81 -9.95
CA ASP A 246 -17.28 7.53 -9.65
C ASP A 246 -18.18 7.59 -8.42
N ALA A 247 -17.79 8.37 -7.42
CA ALA A 247 -18.58 8.57 -6.23
C ALA A 247 -19.94 9.27 -6.50
N GLU A 248 -20.03 10.09 -7.55
CA GLU A 248 -21.25 10.80 -8.01
C GLU A 248 -22.21 9.91 -8.82
N GLY A 249 -21.80 8.68 -9.15
CA GLY A 249 -22.59 7.78 -10.00
C GLY A 249 -23.89 7.28 -9.35
N GLN A 250 -24.99 7.26 -10.12
CA GLN A 250 -26.29 6.73 -9.66
C GLN A 250 -26.21 5.27 -9.17
N TYR A 251 -25.33 4.46 -9.75
CA TYR A 251 -25.10 3.08 -9.33
C TYR A 251 -24.53 3.00 -7.90
N VAL A 252 -23.85 4.03 -7.41
CA VAL A 252 -23.39 4.14 -6.02
C VAL A 252 -24.58 4.43 -5.11
N ASP A 253 -25.47 5.34 -5.49
CA ASP A 253 -26.67 5.65 -4.70
C ASP A 253 -27.59 4.42 -4.57
N GLU A 254 -27.80 3.66 -5.66
CA GLU A 254 -28.56 2.41 -5.66
C GLU A 254 -27.92 1.34 -4.76
N GLU A 255 -26.58 1.25 -4.76
CA GLU A 255 -25.85 0.35 -3.87
C GLU A 255 -25.93 0.79 -2.41
N MET A 256 -25.93 2.09 -2.13
CA MET A 256 -26.12 2.63 -0.77
C MET A 256 -27.50 2.28 -0.21
N ASP A 257 -28.56 2.37 -1.02
CA ASP A 257 -29.91 1.95 -0.64
C ASP A 257 -29.94 0.44 -0.35
N ARG A 258 -29.35 -0.37 -1.24
CA ARG A 258 -29.24 -1.82 -1.06
C ARG A 258 -28.53 -2.19 0.24
N LEU A 259 -27.37 -1.60 0.49
CA LEU A 259 -26.59 -1.83 1.72
C LEU A 259 -27.32 -1.34 2.97
N THR A 260 -28.07 -0.24 2.86
CA THR A 260 -28.87 0.29 3.99
C THR A 260 -29.92 -0.71 4.43
N ASP A 261 -30.62 -1.33 3.48
CA ASP A 261 -31.63 -2.35 3.76
C ASP A 261 -30.99 -3.67 4.21
N GLU A 262 -29.98 -4.16 3.48
CA GLU A 262 -29.30 -5.44 3.74
C GLU A 262 -28.64 -5.48 5.12
N LEU A 263 -27.94 -4.40 5.49
CA LEU A 263 -27.22 -4.30 6.76
C LEU A 263 -28.06 -3.63 7.87
N ASN A 264 -29.34 -3.34 7.60
CA ASN A 264 -30.25 -2.64 8.52
C ASN A 264 -29.64 -1.36 9.09
N LEU A 265 -29.10 -0.49 8.23
CA LEU A 265 -28.41 0.75 8.62
C LEU A 265 -29.33 1.97 8.70
N GLY A 266 -30.61 1.81 8.37
CA GLY A 266 -31.59 2.90 8.41
C GLY A 266 -31.57 3.67 9.74
N GLY A 267 -31.38 5.00 9.64
CA GLY A 267 -31.34 5.94 10.78
C GLY A 267 -30.08 5.86 11.67
N LYS A 268 -29.06 5.08 11.28
CA LYS A 268 -27.83 4.87 12.07
C LYS A 268 -26.69 5.76 11.55
N LEU A 269 -25.77 6.09 12.43
CA LEU A 269 -24.51 6.75 12.11
C LEU A 269 -23.46 5.68 11.81
N ILE A 270 -22.89 5.72 10.61
CA ILE A 270 -22.00 4.67 10.12
C ILE A 270 -20.55 5.12 10.29
N GLY A 271 -19.78 4.38 11.08
CA GLY A 271 -18.33 4.38 11.07
C GLY A 271 -17.83 3.36 10.05
N LEU A 272 -16.71 3.66 9.39
CA LEU A 272 -16.13 2.79 8.37
C LEU A 272 -14.66 2.49 8.64
N GLY A 273 -14.29 1.22 8.48
CA GLY A 273 -12.93 0.75 8.37
C GLY A 273 -12.76 -0.09 7.11
N ILE A 274 -11.78 0.21 6.26
CA ILE A 274 -11.44 -0.61 5.08
C ILE A 274 -9.96 -0.94 5.17
N ASP A 275 -9.62 -2.22 5.31
CA ASP A 275 -8.23 -2.65 5.42
C ASP A 275 -8.07 -4.08 4.89
N ARG A 276 -6.91 -4.41 4.31
CA ARG A 276 -6.50 -5.83 4.29
C ARG A 276 -6.40 -6.31 5.74
N ILE A 277 -6.80 -7.55 6.01
CA ILE A 277 -6.61 -8.14 7.34
C ILE A 277 -5.12 -8.39 7.53
N ASP A 278 -4.46 -7.43 8.17
CA ASP A 278 -3.01 -7.29 8.31
C ASP A 278 -2.73 -6.63 9.67
N TYR A 279 -1.75 -7.16 10.40
CA TYR A 279 -1.50 -6.76 11.79
C TYR A 279 -1.03 -5.30 11.92
N THR A 280 -0.54 -4.73 10.82
CA THR A 280 -0.15 -3.32 10.71
C THR A 280 -1.34 -2.37 10.77
N LYS A 281 -2.59 -2.83 10.54
CA LYS A 281 -3.76 -1.97 10.36
C LYS A 281 -4.50 -1.60 11.65
N GLY A 282 -4.11 -2.20 12.76
CA GLY A 282 -4.66 -1.87 14.08
C GLY A 282 -6.16 -2.16 14.20
N ILE A 283 -6.71 -3.11 13.43
CA ILE A 283 -8.13 -3.50 13.50
C ILE A 283 -8.56 -3.88 14.94
N PRO A 284 -7.78 -4.66 15.71
CA PRO A 284 -8.10 -4.93 17.11
C PRO A 284 -8.19 -3.67 17.99
N HIS A 285 -7.35 -2.66 17.72
CA HIS A 285 -7.34 -1.41 18.47
C HIS A 285 -8.59 -0.59 18.16
N ARG A 286 -8.99 -0.54 16.89
CA ARG A 286 -10.25 0.08 16.43
C ARG A 286 -11.47 -0.56 17.09
N PHE A 287 -11.51 -1.88 17.16
CA PHE A 287 -12.62 -2.61 17.77
C PHE A 287 -12.71 -2.32 19.27
N ARG A 288 -11.58 -2.38 19.98
CA ARG A 288 -11.53 -2.00 21.40
C ARG A 288 -11.96 -0.55 21.64
N ALA A 289 -11.56 0.38 20.76
CA ALA A 289 -12.00 1.78 20.84
C ALA A 289 -13.51 1.91 20.61
N MET A 290 -14.09 1.15 19.68
CA MET A 290 -15.55 1.11 19.48
C MET A 290 -16.28 0.54 20.70
N GLY A 291 -15.79 -0.56 21.28
CA GLY A 291 -16.32 -1.11 22.52
C GLY A 291 -16.24 -0.08 23.66
N ARG A 292 -15.10 0.60 23.81
CA ARG A 292 -14.90 1.63 24.83
C ARG A 292 -15.78 2.86 24.63
N PHE A 293 -15.98 3.28 23.38
CA PHE A 293 -16.91 4.36 23.02
C PHE A 293 -18.33 4.04 23.51
N LEU A 294 -18.82 2.82 23.31
CA LEU A 294 -20.16 2.42 23.77
C LEU A 294 -20.29 2.31 25.29
N GLU A 295 -19.20 1.99 26.00
CA GLU A 295 -19.19 2.04 27.47
C GLU A 295 -19.27 3.47 28.00
N LYS A 296 -18.53 4.38 27.38
CA LYS A 296 -18.40 5.77 27.83
C LYS A 296 -19.61 6.62 27.44
N TYR A 297 -20.21 6.32 26.29
CA TYR A 297 -21.32 7.06 25.69
C TYR A 297 -22.47 6.09 25.35
N PRO A 298 -23.14 5.51 26.36
CA PRO A 298 -24.17 4.48 26.16
C PRO A 298 -25.40 4.97 25.37
N GLU A 299 -25.59 6.28 25.24
CA GLU A 299 -26.65 6.88 24.43
C GLU A 299 -26.54 6.59 22.92
N TYR A 300 -25.39 6.10 22.44
CA TYR A 300 -25.17 5.70 21.04
C TYR A 300 -25.37 4.21 20.78
N ILE A 301 -25.64 3.42 21.82
CA ILE A 301 -26.03 2.02 21.66
C ILE A 301 -27.33 1.96 20.85
N GLY A 302 -27.34 1.17 19.77
CA GLY A 302 -28.43 1.11 18.80
C GLY A 302 -28.40 2.20 17.71
N LYS A 303 -27.49 3.18 17.80
CA LYS A 303 -27.43 4.34 16.89
C LYS A 303 -26.17 4.40 16.03
N VAL A 304 -25.02 3.98 16.54
CA VAL A 304 -23.74 3.99 15.80
C VAL A 304 -23.37 2.57 15.39
N VAL A 305 -22.95 2.35 14.15
CA VAL A 305 -22.45 1.06 13.68
C VAL A 305 -21.08 1.26 13.06
N LEU A 306 -20.10 0.44 13.42
CA LEU A 306 -18.82 0.36 12.72
C LEU A 306 -18.89 -0.76 11.69
N VAL A 307 -18.79 -0.43 10.40
CA VAL A 307 -18.60 -1.39 9.32
C VAL A 307 -17.10 -1.57 9.09
N GLN A 308 -16.60 -2.78 9.29
CA GLN A 308 -15.24 -3.18 8.94
C GLN A 308 -15.27 -4.05 7.70
N ALA A 309 -14.82 -3.51 6.57
CA ALA A 309 -14.60 -4.26 5.34
C ALA A 309 -13.12 -4.61 5.17
N GLY A 310 -12.83 -5.76 4.56
CA GLY A 310 -11.46 -6.17 4.33
C GLY A 310 -11.29 -7.61 3.86
N VAL A 311 -10.33 -7.83 2.96
CA VAL A 311 -10.00 -9.18 2.49
C VAL A 311 -8.98 -9.82 3.41
N ILE A 312 -9.22 -11.09 3.77
CA ILE A 312 -8.23 -11.92 4.46
C ILE A 312 -7.04 -12.13 3.52
N SER A 313 -5.84 -11.78 3.98
CA SER A 313 -4.61 -11.91 3.19
C SER A 313 -3.60 -12.83 3.90
N ARG A 314 -2.76 -13.52 3.12
CA ARG A 314 -1.58 -14.26 3.63
C ARG A 314 -1.92 -15.30 4.72
N ILE A 315 -2.96 -16.08 4.50
CA ILE A 315 -3.47 -17.09 5.46
C ILE A 315 -2.45 -18.15 5.87
N GLN A 316 -1.40 -18.36 5.07
CA GLN A 316 -0.34 -19.32 5.36
C GLN A 316 0.67 -18.83 6.42
N VAL A 317 0.60 -17.55 6.79
CA VAL A 317 1.53 -16.93 7.74
C VAL A 317 0.89 -16.85 9.14
N ASP A 318 1.57 -17.44 10.14
CA ASP A 318 1.07 -17.57 11.52
C ASP A 318 0.56 -16.27 12.15
N ALA A 319 1.26 -15.15 11.91
CA ALA A 319 0.87 -13.84 12.44
C ALA A 319 -0.53 -13.39 11.95
N TYR A 320 -0.92 -13.77 10.73
CA TYR A 320 -2.24 -13.44 10.17
C TYR A 320 -3.33 -14.34 10.75
N GLN A 321 -3.01 -15.61 11.03
CA GLN A 321 -3.94 -16.52 11.71
C GLN A 321 -4.24 -16.05 13.13
N GLN A 322 -3.21 -15.61 13.87
CA GLN A 322 -3.36 -15.04 15.22
C GLN A 322 -4.20 -13.76 15.21
N LEU A 323 -3.99 -12.89 14.22
CA LEU A 323 -4.80 -11.68 14.05
C LEU A 323 -6.28 -12.01 13.81
N SER A 324 -6.57 -12.96 12.93
CA SER A 324 -7.96 -13.38 12.65
C SER A 324 -8.65 -13.93 13.89
N ALA A 325 -7.97 -14.78 14.67
CA ALA A 325 -8.51 -15.29 15.93
C ALA A 325 -8.79 -14.17 16.95
N GLN A 326 -7.89 -13.18 17.05
CA GLN A 326 -8.10 -12.01 17.92
C GLN A 326 -9.28 -11.14 17.45
N ILE A 327 -9.47 -10.99 16.14
CA ILE A 327 -10.61 -10.26 15.57
C ILE A 327 -11.92 -10.97 15.92
N GLU A 328 -11.99 -12.30 15.75
CA GLU A 328 -13.17 -13.10 16.09
C GLU A 328 -13.53 -13.00 17.57
N GLU A 329 -12.54 -13.12 18.47
CA GLU A 329 -12.73 -12.97 19.92
C GLU A 329 -13.30 -11.59 20.28
N LEU A 330 -12.74 -10.52 19.72
CA LEU A 330 -13.22 -9.14 19.96
C LEU A 330 -14.63 -8.91 19.41
N LEU A 331 -14.96 -9.50 18.26
CA LEU A 331 -16.31 -9.44 17.71
C LEU A 331 -17.30 -10.14 18.64
N GLU A 332 -16.99 -11.34 19.11
CA GLU A 332 -17.84 -12.07 20.06
C GLU A 332 -18.04 -11.27 21.36
N GLU A 333 -16.95 -10.73 21.92
CA GLU A 333 -16.99 -9.92 23.14
C GLU A 333 -17.87 -8.66 22.96
N ILE A 334 -17.57 -7.83 21.96
CA ILE A 334 -18.19 -6.51 21.80
C ILE A 334 -19.62 -6.64 21.29
N ASN A 335 -19.84 -7.44 20.23
CA ASN A 335 -21.18 -7.64 19.70
C ASN A 335 -22.06 -8.40 20.70
N GLY A 336 -21.51 -9.37 21.45
CA GLY A 336 -22.26 -10.08 22.49
C GLY A 336 -22.63 -9.18 23.67
N LYS A 337 -21.74 -8.28 24.08
CA LYS A 337 -21.98 -7.35 25.20
C LYS A 337 -22.98 -6.25 24.86
N PHE A 338 -22.87 -5.66 23.67
CA PHE A 338 -23.66 -4.47 23.33
C PHE A 338 -24.81 -4.75 22.37
N GLY A 339 -24.70 -5.74 21.49
CA GLY A 339 -25.72 -6.05 20.48
C GLY A 339 -27.09 -6.31 21.10
N ARG A 340 -28.14 -5.83 20.43
CA ARG A 340 -29.54 -5.97 20.88
C ARG A 340 -30.51 -5.72 19.73
N ASP A 341 -31.67 -6.38 19.75
CA ASP A 341 -32.77 -6.14 18.81
C ASP A 341 -32.36 -6.17 17.31
N GLY A 342 -31.45 -7.09 16.96
CA GLY A 342 -30.91 -7.22 15.60
C GLY A 342 -29.88 -6.15 15.20
N TRP A 343 -29.55 -5.20 16.08
CA TRP A 343 -28.44 -4.28 15.91
C TRP A 343 -27.14 -4.86 16.48
N LEU A 344 -26.08 -4.76 15.69
CA LEU A 344 -24.71 -5.08 16.09
C LEU A 344 -23.87 -3.80 16.03
N PRO A 345 -23.03 -3.52 17.04
CA PRO A 345 -22.15 -2.36 17.01
C PRO A 345 -21.05 -2.48 15.96
N ILE A 346 -20.62 -3.71 15.62
CA ILE A 346 -19.59 -3.96 14.60
C ILE A 346 -20.13 -4.96 13.57
N ILE A 347 -20.19 -4.53 12.31
CA ILE A 347 -20.47 -5.39 11.15
C ILE A 347 -19.13 -5.69 10.47
N TYR A 348 -18.74 -6.96 10.42
CA TYR A 348 -17.48 -7.40 9.82
C TYR A 348 -17.74 -8.11 8.49
N MET A 349 -17.09 -7.63 7.43
CA MET A 349 -17.21 -8.14 6.05
C MET A 349 -15.84 -8.63 5.56
N PRO A 350 -15.44 -9.89 5.90
CA PRO A 350 -14.12 -10.44 5.61
C PRO A 350 -13.96 -10.96 4.16
N THR A 351 -14.53 -10.25 3.18
CA THR A 351 -14.58 -10.68 1.78
C THR A 351 -14.06 -9.60 0.85
N ASP A 352 -13.67 -9.99 -0.35
CA ASP A 352 -13.42 -9.05 -1.44
C ASP A 352 -14.75 -8.43 -1.86
N LEU A 353 -14.83 -7.11 -1.79
CA LEU A 353 -16.04 -6.36 -2.09
C LEU A 353 -15.86 -5.64 -3.41
N PRO A 354 -16.88 -5.61 -4.27
CA PRO A 354 -16.85 -4.82 -5.50
C PRO A 354 -16.53 -3.34 -5.22
N ASP A 355 -15.87 -2.69 -6.17
CA ASP A 355 -15.49 -1.26 -6.03
C ASP A 355 -16.69 -0.36 -5.77
N VAL A 356 -17.83 -0.64 -6.42
CA VAL A 356 -19.11 0.06 -6.15
C VAL A 356 -19.55 -0.06 -4.70
N THR A 357 -19.41 -1.24 -4.09
CA THR A 357 -19.75 -1.47 -2.68
C THR A 357 -18.80 -0.71 -1.76
N LEU A 358 -17.49 -0.73 -2.05
CA LEU A 358 -16.51 0.03 -1.27
C LEU A 358 -16.74 1.55 -1.40
N MET A 359 -17.11 2.03 -2.57
CA MET A 359 -17.46 3.44 -2.81
C MET A 359 -18.73 3.84 -2.04
N ALA A 360 -19.78 3.01 -2.12
CA ALA A 360 -21.02 3.21 -1.37
C ALA A 360 -20.76 3.27 0.14
N LEU A 361 -19.95 2.35 0.68
CA LEU A 361 -19.56 2.38 2.10
C LEU A 361 -18.85 3.69 2.48
N ARG A 362 -17.89 4.18 1.67
CA ARG A 362 -17.21 5.47 1.91
C ARG A 362 -18.20 6.65 1.90
N ARG A 363 -19.17 6.63 0.98
CA ARG A 363 -20.24 7.63 0.84
C ARG A 363 -21.28 7.60 1.97
N MET A 364 -21.57 6.42 2.52
CA MET A 364 -22.48 6.27 3.66
C MET A 364 -21.83 6.66 5.00
N ALA A 365 -20.51 6.56 5.11
CA ALA A 365 -19.80 6.70 6.37
C ALA A 365 -19.81 8.14 6.91
N ARG A 366 -20.38 8.31 8.11
CA ARG A 366 -20.24 9.51 8.93
C ARG A 366 -18.79 9.77 9.31
N PHE A 367 -18.05 8.72 9.61
CA PHE A 367 -16.63 8.80 9.86
C PHE A 367 -15.89 7.59 9.31
N CYS A 368 -14.69 7.79 8.81
CA CYS A 368 -13.77 6.73 8.41
C CYS A 368 -12.62 6.66 9.41
N VAL A 369 -12.22 5.44 9.76
CA VAL A 369 -11.17 5.17 10.73
C VAL A 369 -10.01 4.46 10.06
N VAL A 370 -8.86 5.12 10.04
CA VAL A 370 -7.59 4.56 9.59
C VAL A 370 -6.64 4.51 10.78
N SER A 371 -6.61 3.35 11.43
CA SER A 371 -5.96 3.13 12.73
C SER A 371 -4.64 2.36 12.66
N SER A 372 -3.93 2.45 11.54
CA SER A 372 -2.72 1.67 11.30
C SER A 372 -1.66 1.93 12.37
N LEU A 373 -1.01 0.87 12.83
CA LEU A 373 0.07 0.90 13.82
C LEU A 373 1.38 1.38 13.20
N HIS A 374 1.60 1.07 11.92
CA HIS A 374 2.65 1.62 11.08
C HIS A 374 2.24 1.40 9.62
N ASP A 375 2.24 2.44 8.78
CA ASP A 375 1.85 2.35 7.37
C ASP A 375 2.66 3.34 6.53
N GLY A 376 3.15 2.87 5.37
CA GLY A 376 3.98 3.70 4.49
C GLY A 376 3.26 4.98 4.04
N MET A 377 1.98 4.88 3.72
CA MET A 377 1.13 6.01 3.32
C MET A 377 -0.31 5.84 3.82
N ASN A 378 -0.96 4.72 3.48
CA ASN A 378 -2.41 4.47 3.60
C ASN A 378 -3.27 5.24 2.57
N LEU A 379 -3.56 4.57 1.44
CA LEU A 379 -4.42 5.12 0.38
C LEU A 379 -5.90 5.14 0.73
N VAL A 380 -6.38 4.26 1.62
CA VAL A 380 -7.80 4.24 2.06
C VAL A 380 -8.21 5.59 2.65
N ALA A 381 -7.33 6.23 3.41
CA ALA A 381 -7.55 7.59 3.91
C ALA A 381 -7.81 8.60 2.78
N LYS A 382 -7.00 8.55 1.72
CA LYS A 382 -7.10 9.45 0.56
C LYS A 382 -8.29 9.12 -0.33
N GLU A 383 -8.60 7.83 -0.53
CA GLU A 383 -9.79 7.36 -1.26
C GLU A 383 -11.07 7.81 -0.56
N TYR A 384 -11.14 7.70 0.77
CA TYR A 384 -12.26 8.24 1.55
C TYR A 384 -12.43 9.73 1.28
N VAL A 385 -11.39 10.53 1.49
CA VAL A 385 -11.43 11.98 1.25
C VAL A 385 -11.84 12.33 -0.20
N ALA A 386 -11.28 11.64 -1.19
CA ALA A 386 -11.61 11.85 -2.60
C ALA A 386 -13.07 11.48 -2.93
N SER A 387 -13.61 10.42 -2.32
CA SER A 387 -15.01 9.99 -2.54
C SER A 387 -16.07 10.89 -1.91
N ARG A 388 -15.70 11.76 -0.96
CA ARG A 388 -16.61 12.70 -0.30
C ARG A 388 -16.87 13.95 -1.15
N PHE A 389 -17.42 13.78 -2.34
CA PHE A 389 -17.76 14.90 -3.24
C PHE A 389 -18.82 15.84 -2.61
N ASP A 390 -19.61 15.32 -1.68
CA ASP A 390 -20.57 16.06 -0.86
C ASP A 390 -19.90 16.91 0.25
N GLU A 391 -18.58 16.83 0.33
CA GLU A 391 -17.73 17.55 1.28
C GLU A 391 -18.11 17.25 2.74
N ASP A 392 -18.76 16.13 3.04
CA ASP A 392 -19.11 15.74 4.41
C ASP A 392 -18.26 14.56 4.90
N GLY A 393 -18.36 14.23 6.19
CA GLY A 393 -17.67 13.12 6.83
C GLY A 393 -16.48 13.54 7.68
N VAL A 394 -15.98 12.62 8.49
CA VAL A 394 -14.82 12.84 9.37
C VAL A 394 -13.81 11.71 9.16
N LEU A 395 -12.55 12.08 8.92
CA LEU A 395 -11.45 11.11 8.92
C LEU A 395 -10.80 11.08 10.30
N ILE A 396 -10.78 9.90 10.94
CA ILE A 396 -9.95 9.60 12.12
C ILE A 396 -8.72 8.86 11.62
N LEU A 397 -7.53 9.43 11.86
CA LEU A 397 -6.30 8.97 11.22
C LEU A 397 -5.19 8.75 12.24
N SER A 398 -4.49 7.62 12.11
CA SER A 398 -3.31 7.32 12.92
C SER A 398 -2.14 8.21 12.51
N PRO A 399 -1.38 8.78 13.48
CA PRO A 399 -0.16 9.53 13.20
C PRO A 399 0.97 8.63 12.66
N PHE A 400 0.80 7.31 12.70
CA PHE A 400 1.79 6.33 12.21
C PHE A 400 1.57 5.95 10.74
N THR A 401 0.86 6.79 9.98
CA THR A 401 0.63 6.66 8.54
C THR A 401 1.34 7.79 7.81
N GLY A 402 1.90 7.52 6.63
CA GLY A 402 2.43 8.61 5.79
C GLY A 402 1.37 9.67 5.43
N ALA A 403 0.10 9.27 5.28
CA ALA A 403 -1.00 10.17 4.96
C ALA A 403 -1.23 11.22 6.05
N ALA A 404 -0.87 10.96 7.31
CA ALA A 404 -1.00 11.93 8.40
C ALA A 404 -0.08 13.16 8.23
N GLN A 405 0.96 13.09 7.39
CA GLN A 405 1.78 14.26 7.04
C GLN A 405 1.06 15.24 6.10
N GLU A 406 0.09 14.75 5.32
CA GLU A 406 -0.66 15.55 4.35
C GLU A 406 -2.07 15.89 4.86
N LEU A 407 -2.76 14.95 5.51
CA LEU A 407 -4.17 15.07 5.91
C LEU A 407 -4.30 15.64 7.34
N THR A 408 -3.74 16.83 7.57
CA THR A 408 -3.64 17.43 8.92
C THR A 408 -4.96 17.85 9.56
N ASP A 409 -6.02 18.02 8.75
CA ASP A 409 -7.36 18.36 9.23
C ASP A 409 -8.18 17.14 9.70
N ALA A 410 -7.63 15.93 9.57
CA ALA A 410 -8.17 14.72 10.18
C ALA A 410 -8.12 14.77 11.73
N LEU A 411 -8.93 13.97 12.40
CA LEU A 411 -8.78 13.72 13.83
C LEU A 411 -7.62 12.75 14.04
N ILE A 412 -6.44 13.29 14.34
CA ILE A 412 -5.24 12.49 14.57
C ILE A 412 -5.31 11.77 15.92
N VAL A 413 -5.24 10.44 15.91
CA VAL A 413 -5.41 9.59 17.10
C VAL A 413 -4.32 8.53 17.16
N ASN A 414 -3.65 8.44 18.31
CA ASN A 414 -2.77 7.31 18.58
C ASN A 414 -3.61 6.03 18.80
N PRO A 415 -3.51 4.99 17.93
CA PRO A 415 -4.32 3.77 18.05
C PRO A 415 -4.08 2.99 19.36
N TYR A 416 -2.94 3.19 20.03
CA TYR A 416 -2.66 2.57 21.34
C TYR A 416 -3.41 3.26 22.50
N ALA A 417 -3.89 4.48 22.31
CA ALA A 417 -4.58 5.25 23.33
C ALA A 417 -6.10 5.03 23.25
N ILE A 418 -6.57 3.84 23.61
CA ILE A 418 -7.97 3.40 23.47
C ILE A 418 -8.98 4.40 24.05
N GLU A 419 -8.68 5.03 25.19
CA GLU A 419 -9.55 6.06 25.79
C GLU A 419 -9.70 7.31 24.90
N GLN A 420 -8.58 7.83 24.37
CA GLN A 420 -8.59 9.00 23.49
C GLN A 420 -9.22 8.65 22.14
N PHE A 421 -9.04 7.41 21.69
CA PHE A 421 -9.63 6.92 20.46
C PHE A 421 -11.16 6.84 20.58
N ALA A 422 -11.69 6.33 21.69
CA ALA A 422 -13.13 6.38 21.97
C ALA A 422 -13.66 7.82 21.98
N ASP A 423 -12.91 8.77 22.55
CA ASP A 423 -13.28 10.19 22.57
C ASP A 423 -13.28 10.83 21.17
N ALA A 424 -12.35 10.41 20.30
CA ALA A 424 -12.32 10.85 18.92
C ALA A 424 -13.48 10.29 18.08
N ILE A 425 -13.90 9.03 18.34
CA ILE A 425 -15.13 8.48 17.73
C ILE A 425 -16.33 9.32 18.16
N HIS A 426 -16.45 9.64 19.45
CA HIS A 426 -17.51 10.53 19.95
C HIS A 426 -17.46 11.91 19.31
N GLN A 427 -16.26 12.51 19.22
CA GLN A 427 -16.07 13.80 18.54
C GLN A 427 -16.53 13.74 17.07
N ALA A 428 -16.16 12.69 16.33
CA ALA A 428 -16.55 12.53 14.92
C ALA A 428 -18.07 12.39 14.74
N VAL A 429 -18.73 11.69 15.68
CA VAL A 429 -20.19 11.55 15.71
C VAL A 429 -20.86 12.90 15.94
N GLU A 430 -20.45 13.64 16.97
CA GLU A 430 -21.05 14.92 17.37
C GLU A 430 -20.59 16.13 16.55
N MET A 431 -19.57 15.99 15.70
CA MET A 431 -18.99 17.10 14.95
C MET A 431 -20.07 17.82 14.12
N PRO A 432 -20.28 19.14 14.28
CA PRO A 432 -21.25 19.91 13.50
C PRO A 432 -20.94 19.90 12.00
N TYR A 433 -21.96 20.04 11.15
CA TYR A 433 -21.80 19.96 9.69
C TYR A 433 -20.76 20.94 9.15
N GLU A 434 -20.79 22.19 9.62
CA GLU A 434 -19.85 23.22 9.17
C GLU A 434 -18.39 22.86 9.46
N GLU A 435 -18.11 22.20 10.60
CA GLU A 435 -16.75 21.76 10.94
C GLU A 435 -16.33 20.55 10.09
N ARG A 436 -17.22 19.56 9.90
CA ARG A 436 -16.95 18.41 9.03
C ARG A 436 -16.63 18.87 7.61
N ARG A 437 -17.46 19.78 7.08
CA ARG A 437 -17.29 20.36 5.76
C ARG A 437 -15.99 21.12 5.62
N PHE A 438 -15.68 22.00 6.57
CA PHE A 438 -14.42 22.73 6.58
C PHE A 438 -13.21 21.79 6.47
N ARG A 439 -13.13 20.78 7.34
CA ARG A 439 -12.02 19.80 7.35
C ARG A 439 -11.94 19.00 6.05
N MET A 440 -13.09 18.53 5.55
CA MET A 440 -13.14 17.71 4.34
C MET A 440 -12.71 18.50 3.11
N VAL A 441 -13.12 19.76 2.96
CA VAL A 441 -12.70 20.63 1.86
C VAL A 441 -11.17 20.82 1.86
N GLN A 442 -10.56 21.08 3.02
CA GLN A 442 -9.10 21.23 3.12
C GLN A 442 -8.36 19.95 2.70
N MET A 443 -8.78 18.80 3.24
CA MET A 443 -8.16 17.52 2.88
C MET A 443 -8.35 17.17 1.40
N ARG A 444 -9.52 17.45 0.83
CA ARG A 444 -9.81 17.22 -0.60
C ARG A 444 -8.91 18.04 -1.50
N GLU A 445 -8.64 19.30 -1.15
CA GLU A 445 -7.70 20.14 -1.90
C GLU A 445 -6.31 19.51 -1.97
N ILE A 446 -5.81 19.04 -0.83
CA ILE A 446 -4.48 18.42 -0.73
C ILE A 446 -4.41 17.15 -1.58
N VAL A 447 -5.42 16.27 -1.52
CA VAL A 447 -5.42 15.02 -2.31
C VAL A 447 -5.55 15.32 -3.81
N ARG A 448 -6.34 16.34 -4.20
CA ARG A 448 -6.48 16.76 -5.60
C ARG A 448 -5.18 17.32 -6.17
N GLU A 449 -4.52 18.21 -5.42
CA GLU A 449 -3.25 18.82 -5.83
C GLU A 449 -2.09 17.81 -5.83
N ASN A 450 -2.04 16.92 -4.83
CA ASN A 450 -1.03 15.86 -4.68
C ASN A 450 -1.61 14.51 -5.13
N ASN A 451 -2.05 14.41 -6.37
CA ASN A 451 -2.61 13.18 -6.94
C ASN A 451 -1.55 12.21 -7.48
N ILE A 452 -1.99 11.03 -7.92
CA ILE A 452 -1.10 9.96 -8.42
C ILE A 452 -0.26 10.37 -9.64
N TYR A 453 -0.81 11.23 -10.51
CA TYR A 453 -0.13 11.73 -11.70
C TYR A 453 1.04 12.67 -11.35
N LYS A 454 0.84 13.56 -10.37
CA LYS A 454 1.91 14.43 -9.86
C LYS A 454 3.01 13.60 -9.20
N TRP A 455 2.65 12.58 -8.42
CA TRP A 455 3.63 11.66 -7.85
C TRP A 455 4.51 11.01 -8.94
N ALA A 456 3.89 10.45 -9.99
CA ALA A 456 4.62 9.82 -11.09
C ALA A 456 5.50 10.81 -11.85
N ALA A 457 4.97 12.00 -12.16
CA ALA A 457 5.71 13.03 -12.88
C ALA A 457 6.97 13.47 -12.14
N LEU A 458 6.86 13.75 -10.83
CA LEU A 458 8.00 14.12 -9.99
C LEU A 458 9.04 13.00 -9.92
N MET A 459 8.59 11.76 -9.79
CA MET A 459 9.48 10.60 -9.76
C MET A 459 10.27 10.42 -11.06
N VAL A 460 9.60 10.50 -12.22
CA VAL A 460 10.24 10.37 -13.53
C VAL A 460 11.19 11.54 -13.77
N GLU A 461 10.78 12.76 -13.42
CA GLU A 461 11.62 13.94 -13.54
C GLU A 461 12.91 13.80 -12.73
N ASP A 462 12.81 13.46 -11.45
CA ASP A 462 13.98 13.32 -10.57
C ASP A 462 14.86 12.13 -10.97
N LEU A 463 14.29 11.01 -11.43
CA LEU A 463 15.06 9.88 -11.95
C LEU A 463 15.91 10.30 -13.16
N MET A 464 15.30 11.00 -14.12
CA MET A 464 15.99 11.46 -15.33
C MET A 464 17.04 12.53 -15.01
N GLN A 465 16.78 13.41 -14.03
CA GLN A 465 17.77 14.39 -13.57
C GLN A 465 18.91 13.74 -12.77
N GLY A 466 18.59 12.75 -11.92
CA GLY A 466 19.52 11.98 -11.10
C GLY A 466 20.51 11.21 -11.95
N ALA A 467 20.02 10.47 -12.94
CA ALA A 467 20.84 9.73 -13.91
C ALA A 467 21.82 10.63 -14.67
N ARG A 468 21.42 11.86 -15.02
CA ARG A 468 22.32 12.85 -15.65
C ARG A 468 23.41 13.36 -14.71
N ARG A 469 23.18 13.35 -13.39
CA ARG A 469 24.14 13.83 -12.38
C ARG A 469 25.09 12.72 -11.93
N SER A 470 24.61 11.48 -11.77
CA SER A 470 25.44 10.30 -11.45
C SER A 470 26.47 10.02 -12.55
N ARG A 471 26.12 10.27 -13.81
CA ARG A 471 26.98 10.02 -14.99
C ARG A 471 27.90 11.17 -15.39
N ARG A 472 27.93 12.29 -14.66
CA ARG A 472 28.92 13.36 -14.89
C ARG A 472 30.22 13.00 -14.17
N PRO A 473 31.38 12.96 -14.85
CA PRO A 473 32.65 12.73 -14.17
C PRO A 473 32.85 13.82 -13.11
N VAL A 474 33.06 13.39 -11.86
CA VAL A 474 33.45 14.29 -10.78
C VAL A 474 34.76 14.96 -11.23
N ARG A 475 34.69 16.24 -11.57
CA ARG A 475 35.90 17.03 -11.85
C ARG A 475 36.70 17.08 -10.56
N THR A 476 37.73 16.25 -10.46
CA THR A 476 38.83 16.42 -9.52
C THR A 476 39.38 17.84 -9.69
N ARG A 477 39.27 18.65 -8.64
CA ARG A 477 40.02 19.90 -8.50
C ARG A 477 41.24 19.66 -7.64
#